data_AF-A0A4V2TR00-F1
#
_entry.id   AF-A0A4V2TR00-F1
#
_cell.length_a   1.000
_cell.length_b   1.000
_cell.length_c   1.000
_cell.angle_alpha   90.00
_cell.angle_beta   90.00
_cell.angle_gamma   90.00
#
_symmetry.space_group_name_H-M   'P 1'
#
loop_
_entity.id
_entity.type
_entity.pdbx_description
1 polymer ?
#
loop_
_entity_poly.entity_id
_entity_poly.type
_entity_poly.pdbx_seq_one_letter_code
_entity_poly.pdbx_strand_id
1 'polypeptide(L)'
;MTDNLQTLRDIGWRLWDPIGLNGPDGPPDEAIDEYDSYLIEAFAMLQAGSQIQDVVAILMDIESEHMALGELPDAEERATQTVLELRAIALTP
;
A
#
# COMPACT_ATOMS: atom_id res chain seq x y z
N MET A 1 18.10 -1.82 -6.44
CA MET A 1 16.72 -2.37 -6.38
C MET A 1 16.18 -2.46 -4.96
N THR A 2 17.03 -2.45 -3.91
CA THR A 2 16.62 -2.44 -2.50
C THR A 2 16.01 -1.11 -2.03
N ASP A 3 16.44 0.03 -2.57
CA ASP A 3 15.96 1.35 -2.13
C ASP A 3 14.48 1.60 -2.44
N ASN A 4 13.97 1.00 -3.54
CA ASN A 4 12.55 1.07 -3.87
C ASN A 4 11.71 0.32 -2.83
N LEU A 5 12.14 -0.86 -2.36
CA LEU A 5 11.36 -1.66 -1.43
C LEU A 5 11.19 -0.96 -0.07
N GLN A 6 12.28 -0.39 0.48
CA GLN A 6 12.16 0.35 1.74
C GLN A 6 11.21 1.54 1.61
N THR A 7 11.25 2.26 0.48
CA THR A 7 10.35 3.40 0.25
C THR A 7 8.89 2.95 0.14
N LEU A 8 8.62 1.85 -0.57
CA LEU A 8 7.28 1.26 -0.64
C LEU A 8 6.78 0.90 0.75
N ARG A 9 7.62 0.25 1.55
CA ARG A 9 7.30 -0.17 2.91
C ARG A 9 7.00 1.01 3.83
N ASP A 10 7.80 2.07 3.76
CA ASP A 10 7.57 3.30 4.53
C ASP A 10 6.22 3.97 4.16
N ILE A 11 5.83 3.92 2.89
CA ILE A 11 4.51 4.39 2.43
C ILE A 11 3.40 3.49 2.99
N GLY A 12 3.56 2.16 2.88
CA GLY A 12 2.60 1.18 3.37
C GLY A 12 2.28 1.33 4.85
N TRP A 13 3.32 1.37 5.68
CA TRP A 13 3.18 1.52 7.13
C TRP A 13 2.59 2.85 7.56
N ARG A 14 2.80 3.92 6.78
CA ARG A 14 2.34 5.26 7.13
C ARG A 14 0.91 5.56 6.66
N LEU A 15 0.52 5.04 5.51
CA LEU A 15 -0.74 5.44 4.84
C LEU A 15 -1.76 4.32 4.74
N TRP A 16 -1.31 3.08 4.57
CA TRP A 16 -2.23 2.00 4.25
C TRP A 16 -2.60 1.17 5.47
N ASP A 17 -1.62 0.67 6.23
CA ASP A 17 -1.72 -0.22 7.42
C ASP A 17 -3.16 -0.57 7.89
N PRO A 18 -3.89 -1.39 7.12
CA PRO A 18 -5.31 -1.62 7.38
C PRO A 18 -5.57 -2.53 8.57
N ILE A 19 -4.59 -3.37 8.91
CA ILE A 19 -4.65 -4.25 10.07
C ILE A 19 -4.33 -3.45 11.36
N GLY A 20 -3.67 -2.30 11.24
CA GLY A 20 -3.28 -1.46 12.37
C GLY A 20 -2.14 -2.07 13.18
N LEU A 21 -1.16 -2.68 12.50
CA LEU A 21 -0.01 -3.31 13.15
C LEU A 21 1.09 -2.31 13.51
N ASN A 22 1.09 -1.12 12.90
CA ASN A 22 2.11 -0.11 13.14
C ASN A 22 1.87 0.59 14.49
N GLY A 23 2.67 0.21 15.49
CA GLY A 23 2.59 0.77 16.83
C GLY A 23 3.52 1.98 17.05
N PRO A 24 3.59 2.50 18.30
CA PRO A 24 4.50 3.59 18.67
C PRO A 24 5.98 3.29 18.43
N ASP A 25 6.35 2.01 18.51
CA ASP A 25 7.72 1.51 18.31
C ASP A 25 7.95 1.00 16.87
N GLY A 26 6.96 1.16 15.98
CA GLY A 26 6.97 0.62 14.62
C GLY A 26 6.19 -0.71 14.49
N PRO A 27 6.28 -1.36 13.32
CA PRO A 27 5.66 -2.66 13.08
C PRO A 27 6.41 -3.79 13.81
N PRO A 28 5.75 -4.93 14.10
CA PRO A 28 6.41 -6.12 14.63
C PRO A 28 7.50 -6.64 13.68
N ASP A 29 8.61 -7.15 14.23
CA ASP A 29 9.71 -7.71 13.45
C ASP A 29 9.24 -8.87 12.55
N GLU A 30 8.30 -9.68 13.03
CA GLU A 30 7.72 -10.80 12.31
C GLU A 30 6.77 -10.42 11.16
N ALA A 31 6.33 -9.16 11.12
CA ALA A 31 5.36 -8.65 10.15
C ALA A 31 5.93 -7.50 9.31
N ILE A 32 7.25 -7.27 9.35
CA ILE A 32 7.88 -6.11 8.70
C ILE A 32 7.61 -6.01 7.19
N ASP A 33 7.37 -7.15 6.55
CA ASP A 33 7.10 -7.31 5.12
C ASP A 33 5.62 -7.62 4.80
N GLU A 34 4.71 -7.52 5.78
CA GLU A 34 3.28 -7.85 5.68
C GLU A 34 2.63 -7.23 4.43
N TYR A 35 3.02 -6.01 4.09
CA TYR A 35 2.42 -5.26 2.98
C TYR A 35 3.26 -5.24 1.70
N ASP A 36 4.47 -5.81 1.71
CA ASP A 36 5.43 -5.66 0.61
C ASP A 36 4.86 -6.14 -0.73
N SER A 37 4.21 -7.32 -0.74
CA SER A 37 3.72 -7.92 -1.97
C SER A 37 2.64 -7.08 -2.67
N TYR A 38 1.69 -6.55 -1.90
CA TYR A 38 0.61 -5.70 -2.39
C TYR A 38 1.14 -4.35 -2.91
N LEU A 39 2.09 -3.76 -2.20
CA LEU A 39 2.68 -2.48 -2.57
C LEU A 39 3.57 -2.62 -3.83
N ILE A 40 4.27 -3.74 -3.97
CA ILE A 40 5.02 -4.08 -5.19
C ILE A 40 4.06 -4.21 -6.37
N GLU A 41 2.94 -4.91 -6.21
CA GLU A 41 1.93 -5.07 -7.27
C GLU A 41 1.33 -3.72 -7.68
N ALA A 42 0.87 -2.93 -6.71
CA ALA A 42 0.31 -1.60 -6.95
C ALA A 42 1.32 -0.67 -7.64
N PHE A 43 2.58 -0.70 -7.21
CA PHE A 43 3.65 0.07 -7.84
C PHE A 43 3.93 -0.40 -9.27
N ALA A 44 3.97 -1.71 -9.53
CA ALA A 44 4.16 -2.26 -10.87
C ALA A 44 3.01 -1.88 -11.82
N MET A 45 1.76 -1.89 -11.33
CA MET A 45 0.59 -1.43 -12.08
C MET A 45 0.74 0.04 -12.50
N LEU A 46 1.21 0.90 -11.59
CA LEU A 46 1.46 2.32 -11.88
C LEU A 46 2.59 2.51 -12.90
N GLN A 47 3.68 1.76 -12.79
CA GLN A 47 4.77 1.78 -13.78
C GLN A 47 4.30 1.32 -15.16
N ALA A 48 3.34 0.39 -15.22
CA ALA A 48 2.71 -0.07 -16.45
C ALA A 48 1.68 0.93 -17.04
N GLY A 49 1.41 2.04 -16.35
CA GLY A 49 0.47 3.07 -16.81
C GLY A 49 -1.00 2.82 -16.46
N SER A 50 -1.28 1.95 -15.49
CA SER A 50 -2.63 1.74 -14.96
C SER A 50 -3.19 3.04 -14.36
N GLN A 51 -4.51 3.21 -14.40
CA GLN A 51 -5.14 4.40 -13.83
C GLN A 51 -5.14 4.34 -12.31
N ILE A 52 -5.07 5.51 -11.65
CA ILE A 52 -5.09 5.60 -10.18
C ILE A 52 -6.28 4.83 -9.61
N GLN A 53 -7.49 5.07 -10.15
CA GLN A 53 -8.69 4.44 -9.59
C GLN A 53 -8.68 2.91 -9.69
N ASP A 54 -8.02 2.35 -10.71
CA ASP A 54 -7.92 0.91 -10.88
C ASP A 54 -6.99 0.32 -9.79
N VAL A 55 -5.92 1.02 -9.45
CA VAL A 55 -4.98 0.60 -8.39
C VAL A 55 -5.58 0.82 -6.99
N VAL A 56 -6.35 1.90 -6.80
CA VAL A 56 -7.10 2.13 -5.54
C VAL A 56 -8.09 0.99 -5.30
N ALA A 57 -8.85 0.59 -6.33
CA ALA A 57 -9.79 -0.51 -6.24
C ALA A 57 -9.11 -1.83 -5.84
N ILE A 58 -7.89 -2.10 -6.33
CA ILE A 58 -7.11 -3.27 -5.93
C ILE A 58 -6.73 -3.23 -4.45
N LEU A 59 -6.24 -2.10 -3.94
CA LEU A 59 -5.90 -2.00 -2.50
C LEU A 59 -7.15 -2.16 -1.61
N MET A 60 -8.30 -1.63 -2.05
CA MET A 60 -9.56 -1.82 -1.34
C MET A 60 -10.02 -3.28 -1.36
N ASP A 61 -9.91 -3.97 -2.49
CA ASP A 61 -10.24 -5.41 -2.62
C ASP A 61 -9.33 -6.28 -1.74
N ILE A 62 -8.04 -5.94 -1.64
CA ILE A 62 -7.11 -6.61 -0.74
C ILE A 62 -7.51 -6.41 0.73
N GLU A 63 -7.83 -5.19 1.14
CA GLU A 63 -8.34 -4.93 2.50
C GLU A 63 -9.62 -5.72 2.79
N SER A 64 -10.61 -5.66 1.90
CA SER A 64 -11.94 -6.21 2.18
C SER A 64 -11.99 -7.72 2.06
N GLU A 65 -11.41 -8.28 1.00
CA GLU A 65 -11.53 -9.70 0.65
C GLU A 65 -10.32 -10.51 1.10
N HIS A 66 -9.09 -10.04 0.81
CA HIS A 66 -7.89 -10.82 1.10
C HIS A 66 -7.57 -10.81 2.61
N MET A 67 -7.68 -9.65 3.25
CA MET A 67 -7.47 -9.48 4.69
C MET A 67 -8.75 -9.72 5.51
N ALA A 68 -9.90 -9.92 4.83
CA ALA A 68 -11.20 -10.16 5.44
C ALA A 68 -11.65 -9.07 6.44
N LEU A 69 -11.27 -7.81 6.19
CA LEU A 69 -11.63 -6.67 7.05
C LEU A 69 -12.98 -6.05 6.70
N GLY A 70 -13.54 -6.39 5.52
CA GLY A 70 -14.75 -5.77 4.98
C GLY A 70 -14.55 -4.31 4.58
N GLU A 71 -15.65 -3.59 4.35
CA GLU A 71 -15.61 -2.17 3.96
C GLU A 71 -15.41 -1.28 5.20
N LEU A 72 -14.16 -0.89 5.45
CA LEU A 72 -13.83 0.09 6.48
C LEU A 72 -14.14 1.52 5.99
N PRO A 73 -14.71 2.41 6.84
CA PRO A 73 -15.14 3.76 6.42
C PRO A 73 -14.05 4.65 5.80
N ASP A 74 -12.80 4.39 6.13
CA ASP A 74 -11.62 5.15 5.70
C ASP A 74 -10.73 4.37 4.70
N ALA A 75 -11.17 3.17 4.26
CA ALA A 75 -10.46 2.33 3.30
C ALA A 75 -10.15 3.07 1.99
N GLU A 76 -11.14 3.76 1.43
CA GLU A 76 -10.99 4.51 0.17
C GLU A 76 -9.99 5.65 0.32
N GLU A 77 -10.00 6.37 1.45
CA GLU A 77 -9.08 7.48 1.70
C GLU A 77 -7.64 6.97 1.86
N ARG A 78 -7.42 5.94 2.69
CA ARG A 78 -6.10 5.30 2.89
C ARG A 78 -5.54 4.76 1.57
N ALA A 79 -6.34 4.01 0.82
CA ALA A 79 -5.95 3.46 -0.47
C ALA A 79 -5.62 4.58 -1.47
N THR A 80 -6.44 5.63 -1.54
CA THR A 80 -6.20 6.78 -2.43
C THR A 80 -4.90 7.49 -2.11
N GLN A 81 -4.64 7.83 -0.84
CA GLN A 81 -3.40 8.50 -0.44
C GLN A 81 -2.18 7.63 -0.72
N THR A 82 -2.27 6.33 -0.43
CA THR A 82 -1.21 5.36 -0.71
C THR A 82 -0.87 5.35 -2.20
N VAL A 83 -1.86 5.20 -3.08
CA VAL A 83 -1.65 5.16 -4.53
C VAL A 83 -1.10 6.47 -5.08
N LEU A 84 -1.52 7.62 -4.55
CA LEU A 84 -0.98 8.93 -4.95
C LEU A 84 0.51 9.06 -4.64
N GLU A 85 0.94 8.60 -3.47
CA GLU A 85 2.37 8.61 -3.11
C GLU A 85 3.18 7.58 -3.91
N LEU A 86 2.66 6.37 -4.10
CA LEU A 86 3.26 5.37 -4.98
C LEU A 86 3.43 5.91 -6.40
N ARG A 87 2.45 6.65 -6.92
CA ARG A 87 2.51 7.24 -8.26
C ARG A 87 3.59 8.32 -8.37
N ALA A 88 3.77 9.13 -7.33
CA ALA A 88 4.79 10.17 -7.32
C ALA A 88 6.19 9.57 -7.50
N ILE A 89 6.48 8.46 -6.83
CA ILE A 89 7.77 7.78 -6.93
C ILE A 89 7.88 6.87 -8.18
N ALA A 90 6.78 6.32 -8.69
CA ALA A 90 6.79 5.48 -9.90
C ALA A 90 7.13 6.26 -11.18
N LEU A 91 6.89 7.57 -11.19
CA LEU A 91 7.14 8.46 -12.33
C LEU A 91 8.48 9.20 -12.24
N THR A 92 9.26 8.97 -11.18
CA THR A 92 10.59 9.58 -11.03
C THR A 92 11.65 8.66 -11.67
N PRO A 93 12.48 9.15 -12.61
CA PRO A 93 13.47 8.35 -13.32
C PRO A 93 14.67 7.92 -12.47
#